data_AF-A0A8C1MRR6-F1
#
_entry.id   AF-A0A8C1MRR6-F1
#
_cell.length_a   1.000
_cell.length_b   1.000
_cell.length_c   1.000
_cell.angle_alpha   90.00
_cell.angle_beta   90.00
_cell.angle_gamma   90.00
#
_symmetry.space_group_name_H-M   'P 1'
#
loop_
_entity.id
_entity.type
_entity.pdbx_description
1 polymer ?
#
loop_
_entity_poly.entity_id
_entity_poly.type
_entity_poly.pdbx_seq_one_letter_code
_entity_poly.pdbx_strand_id
1 'polypeptide(L)'
;MSKLYTPESLRLYQQISHHTDLPLVCSQYRQVRFYEGVVELCLTAADKKDPQKLGLHFYRNGEPEEDASGQQAFQERLSCFKCITDTMQELVNQSKAAPQSPSVPKQPGPPVMTSDPNMLSNEDAAAHFEQMLGLAQRSQDELFHIALYNWLIQADLSDTLLEVNSPYLEDHLMHMIKQDQSKVRNMDLLWRYYEKNRSFGKAAHVLARLADMHSTEISLKQRLEYISRAILSAKSSSCVSSLGADGEFLHELEEKMEVVRIQVQIQETLRRQYSQHPSVQGAITQLDSVLMDITKLYGEFADHFRLSECKLAIIHCAGHSDPILVHSLWQEIIEKELSDSVAMSPADRMRALSLKLVSLGKLYAGTPRYFPLDFLVKFLEQEVCRLNWDVGFVTFTLQEIGVQLPRLLEVYDQLFKTRDPCWQRVKKPLHLVECIHVLLSGYVNDPSRVPTYDRRRFTNTCLDNICGYLVELQSLSPNAALQDIIRNFKCLQAKLEKLH
;
A
#
# COMPACT_ATOMS: atom_id res chain seq x y z
N MET A 1 -22.09 51.38 -19.80
CA MET A 1 -21.70 52.57 -19.02
C MET A 1 -21.07 52.23 -17.66
N SER A 2 -21.31 51.06 -17.05
CA SER A 2 -20.76 50.71 -15.72
C SER A 2 -19.24 50.51 -15.66
N LYS A 3 -18.62 49.90 -16.68
CA LYS A 3 -17.17 49.55 -16.67
C LYS A 3 -16.19 50.75 -16.67
N LEU A 4 -16.63 51.96 -17.02
CA LEU A 4 -15.73 53.13 -17.07
C LEU A 4 -15.60 53.85 -15.72
N TYR A 5 -16.59 53.75 -14.83
CA TYR A 5 -16.58 54.42 -13.52
C TYR A 5 -16.04 53.53 -12.39
N THR A 6 -15.90 52.22 -12.62
CA THR A 6 -15.42 51.28 -11.60
C THR A 6 -13.99 51.56 -11.12
N PRO A 7 -12.99 51.91 -11.97
CA PRO A 7 -11.64 52.21 -11.49
C PRO A 7 -11.54 53.53 -10.71
N GLU A 8 -12.36 54.51 -11.08
CA GLU A 8 -12.41 55.81 -10.40
C GLU A 8 -13.11 55.69 -9.04
N SER A 9 -14.18 54.90 -8.96
CA SER A 9 -14.82 54.54 -7.68
C SER A 9 -13.86 53.80 -6.75
N LEU A 10 -13.03 52.90 -7.28
CA LEU A 10 -12.05 52.15 -6.51
C LEU A 10 -11.02 53.07 -5.87
N ARG A 11 -10.51 54.05 -6.61
CA ARG A 11 -9.58 55.05 -6.08
C ARG A 11 -10.18 55.85 -4.93
N LEU A 12 -11.45 56.27 -5.05
CA LEU A 12 -12.13 57.00 -3.99
C LEU A 12 -12.35 56.14 -2.75
N TYR A 13 -12.81 54.90 -2.91
CA TYR A 13 -12.98 53.97 -1.77
C TYR A 13 -11.67 53.56 -1.12
N GLN A 14 -10.57 53.44 -1.89
CA GLN A 14 -9.24 53.22 -1.35
C GLN A 14 -8.79 54.37 -0.46
N GLN A 15 -9.18 55.63 -0.72
CA GLN A 15 -8.83 56.77 0.14
C GLN A 15 -9.50 56.67 1.52
N ILE A 16 -10.74 56.21 1.59
CA ILE A 16 -11.55 56.11 2.82
C ILE A 16 -11.66 54.70 3.42
N SER A 17 -10.82 53.77 2.99
CA SER A 17 -10.97 52.32 3.26
C SER A 17 -11.04 51.89 4.73
N HIS A 18 -10.61 52.72 5.68
CA HIS A 18 -10.75 52.44 7.13
C HIS A 18 -12.20 52.52 7.64
N HIS A 19 -13.04 53.35 7.01
CA HIS A 19 -14.41 53.63 7.45
C HIS A 19 -15.48 53.08 6.49
N THR A 20 -15.05 52.41 5.42
CA THR A 20 -15.95 51.86 4.40
C THR A 20 -16.56 50.54 4.86
N ASP A 21 -17.86 50.37 4.62
CA ASP A 21 -18.53 49.06 4.70
C ASP A 21 -18.09 48.17 3.53
N LEU A 22 -16.99 47.44 3.75
CA LEU A 22 -16.37 46.56 2.75
C LEU A 22 -17.37 45.51 2.20
N PRO A 23 -18.17 44.80 3.01
CA PRO A 23 -19.19 43.89 2.50
C PRO A 23 -20.15 44.51 1.49
N LEU A 24 -20.65 45.72 1.76
CA LEU A 24 -21.59 46.41 0.88
C LEU A 24 -20.92 46.80 -0.46
N VAL A 25 -19.74 47.42 -0.41
CA VAL A 25 -19.02 47.83 -1.63
C VAL A 25 -18.59 46.62 -2.44
N CYS A 26 -18.13 45.54 -1.80
CA CYS A 26 -17.79 44.30 -2.48
C CYS A 26 -19.02 43.63 -3.13
N SER A 27 -20.21 43.72 -2.51
CA SER A 27 -21.47 43.28 -3.14
C SER A 27 -21.76 44.06 -4.43
N GLN A 28 -21.58 45.38 -4.42
CA GLN A 28 -21.80 46.22 -5.60
C GLN A 28 -20.78 45.91 -6.72
N TYR A 29 -19.49 45.73 -6.37
CA TYR A 29 -18.46 45.34 -7.33
C TYR A 29 -18.68 43.94 -7.91
N ARG A 30 -19.22 42.99 -7.14
CA ARG A 30 -19.64 41.68 -7.64
C ARG A 30 -20.75 41.79 -8.70
N GLN A 31 -21.77 42.62 -8.48
CA GLN A 31 -22.87 42.80 -9.44
C GLN A 31 -22.40 43.32 -10.80
N VAL A 32 -21.33 44.12 -10.83
CA VAL A 32 -20.73 44.62 -12.08
C VAL A 32 -19.56 43.76 -12.59
N ARG A 33 -19.33 42.59 -11.98
CA ARG A 33 -18.25 41.64 -12.30
C ARG A 33 -16.85 42.26 -12.21
N PHE A 34 -16.66 43.22 -11.32
CA PHE A 34 -15.39 43.91 -11.10
C PHE A 34 -14.60 43.27 -9.94
N TYR A 35 -14.19 42.02 -10.13
CA TYR A 35 -13.51 41.22 -9.11
C TYR A 35 -12.12 41.74 -8.74
N GLU A 36 -11.42 42.36 -9.67
CA GLU A 36 -10.12 43.01 -9.43
C GLU A 36 -10.22 44.11 -8.36
N GLY A 37 -11.26 44.95 -8.44
CA GLY A 37 -11.52 45.98 -7.44
C GLY A 37 -11.87 45.42 -6.06
N VAL A 38 -12.50 44.25 -5.98
CA VAL A 38 -12.77 43.57 -4.70
C VAL A 38 -11.46 43.18 -4.03
N VAL A 39 -10.54 42.55 -4.77
CA VAL A 39 -9.23 42.13 -4.25
C VAL A 39 -8.42 43.36 -3.81
N GLU A 40 -8.24 44.34 -4.71
CA GLU A 40 -7.41 45.52 -4.41
C GLU A 40 -7.96 46.38 -3.27
N LEU A 41 -9.28 46.59 -3.21
CA LEU A 41 -9.90 47.36 -2.12
C LEU A 41 -9.71 46.67 -0.78
N CYS A 42 -9.96 45.36 -0.70
CA CYS A 42 -9.85 44.60 0.54
C CYS A 42 -8.40 44.52 1.03
N LEU A 43 -7.43 44.31 0.13
CA LEU A 43 -6.01 44.35 0.47
C LEU A 43 -5.58 45.74 0.96
N THR A 44 -6.01 46.79 0.28
CA THR A 44 -5.73 48.18 0.70
C THR A 44 -6.36 48.49 2.06
N ALA A 45 -7.59 48.04 2.31
CA ALA A 45 -8.26 48.23 3.58
C ALA A 45 -7.57 47.46 4.72
N ALA A 46 -7.09 46.25 4.46
CA ALA A 46 -6.33 45.47 5.44
C ALA A 46 -5.00 46.15 5.82
N ASP A 47 -4.21 46.62 4.86
CA ASP A 47 -2.94 47.32 5.11
C ASP A 47 -3.16 48.63 5.88
N LYS A 48 -4.22 49.36 5.55
CA LYS A 48 -4.60 50.58 6.24
C LYS A 48 -5.10 50.34 7.67
N LYS A 49 -5.82 49.26 7.95
CA LYS A 49 -6.27 48.93 9.31
C LYS A 49 -5.13 48.43 10.22
N ASP A 50 -4.08 47.84 9.65
CA ASP A 50 -2.90 47.38 10.39
C ASP A 50 -1.58 47.89 9.76
N PRO A 51 -1.28 49.21 9.82
CA PRO A 51 -0.06 49.76 9.22
C PRO A 51 1.23 49.29 9.90
N GLN A 52 1.13 48.91 11.18
CA GLN A 52 2.25 48.44 11.99
C GLN A 52 2.49 46.93 11.87
N LYS A 53 1.65 46.21 11.12
CA LYS A 53 1.71 44.75 10.93
C LYS A 53 1.65 43.97 12.25
N LEU A 54 0.91 44.48 13.23
CA LEU A 54 0.72 43.84 14.53
C LEU A 54 0.05 42.47 14.38
N GLY A 55 -0.87 42.32 13.43
CA GLY A 55 -1.52 41.04 13.16
C GLY A 55 -0.55 39.97 12.66
N LEU A 56 0.46 40.36 11.85
CA LEU A 56 1.46 39.42 11.34
C LEU A 56 2.42 38.98 12.46
N HIS A 57 2.80 39.91 13.34
CA HIS A 57 3.62 39.62 14.51
C HIS A 57 2.91 38.63 15.46
N PHE A 58 1.62 38.86 15.71
CA PHE A 58 0.76 37.97 16.49
C PHE A 58 0.76 36.53 15.95
N TYR A 59 0.55 36.37 14.64
CA TYR A 59 0.54 35.07 13.99
C TYR A 59 1.90 34.35 14.09
N ARG A 60 3.00 35.04 13.79
CA ARG A 60 4.35 34.45 13.83
C ARG A 60 4.79 34.01 15.21
N ASN A 61 4.30 34.67 16.26
CA ASN A 61 4.60 34.34 17.65
C ASN A 61 3.71 33.23 18.23
N GLY A 62 2.85 32.60 17.42
CA GLY A 62 2.02 31.49 17.86
C GLY A 62 0.74 31.92 18.58
N GLU A 63 0.19 33.09 18.22
CA GLU A 63 -1.11 33.58 18.70
C GLU A 63 -1.20 33.66 20.25
N PRO A 64 -0.28 34.39 20.93
CA PRO A 64 -0.25 34.44 22.39
C PRO A 64 -1.50 35.15 22.95
N GLU A 65 -2.19 34.52 23.90
CA GLU A 65 -3.43 35.07 24.51
C GLU A 65 -3.23 36.44 25.20
N GLU A 66 -2.00 36.79 25.56
CA GLU A 66 -1.65 38.05 26.22
C GLU A 66 -1.63 39.26 25.26
N ASP A 67 -1.47 39.04 23.95
CA ASP A 67 -1.40 40.13 22.95
C ASP A 67 -2.78 40.45 22.36
N ALA A 68 -3.63 41.09 23.17
CA ALA A 68 -4.96 41.53 22.74
C ALA A 68 -4.93 42.51 21.55
N SER A 69 -3.89 43.35 21.47
CA SER A 69 -3.69 44.29 20.36
C SER A 69 -3.41 43.58 19.04
N GLY A 70 -2.51 42.59 19.07
CA GLY A 70 -2.18 41.75 17.92
C GLY A 70 -3.36 40.90 17.47
N GLN A 71 -4.11 40.34 18.42
CA GLN A 71 -5.33 39.58 18.14
C GLN A 71 -6.39 40.43 17.45
N GLN A 72 -6.64 41.66 17.92
CA GLN A 72 -7.60 42.57 17.30
C GLN A 72 -7.17 42.93 15.86
N ALA A 73 -5.92 43.33 15.67
CA ALA A 73 -5.39 43.65 14.34
C ALA A 73 -5.48 42.44 13.38
N PHE A 74 -5.21 41.23 13.87
CA PHE A 74 -5.36 40.00 13.11
C PHE A 74 -6.81 39.75 12.67
N GLN A 75 -7.78 39.86 13.59
CA GLN A 75 -9.20 39.68 13.28
C GLN A 75 -9.72 40.74 12.29
N GLU A 76 -9.31 41.99 12.44
CA GLU A 76 -9.70 43.06 11.52
C GLU A 76 -9.19 42.79 10.10
N ARG A 77 -7.96 42.29 9.93
CA ARG A 77 -7.43 41.90 8.61
C ARG A 77 -8.16 40.69 8.04
N LEU A 78 -8.40 39.66 8.85
CA LEU A 78 -9.18 38.50 8.41
C LEU A 78 -10.59 38.92 7.96
N SER A 79 -11.22 39.89 8.60
CA SER A 79 -12.53 40.41 8.19
C SER A 79 -12.50 41.05 6.79
N CYS A 80 -11.41 41.74 6.45
CA CYS A 80 -11.21 42.31 5.12
C CYS A 80 -10.99 41.20 4.08
N PHE A 81 -10.17 40.20 4.39
CA PHE A 81 -9.91 39.07 3.50
C PHE A 81 -11.14 38.18 3.30
N LYS A 82 -12.02 38.11 4.29
CA LYS A 82 -13.27 37.37 4.21
C LYS A 82 -14.14 37.82 3.03
N CYS A 83 -14.17 39.11 2.72
CA CYS A 83 -14.90 39.62 1.55
C CYS A 83 -14.36 39.05 0.22
N ILE A 84 -13.04 38.82 0.14
CA ILE A 84 -12.38 38.19 -1.01
C ILE A 84 -12.77 36.71 -1.08
N THR A 85 -12.63 35.98 0.03
CA THR A 85 -12.93 34.54 0.07
C THR A 85 -14.41 34.23 -0.14
N ASP A 86 -15.32 35.06 0.39
CA ASP A 86 -16.77 34.93 0.18
C ASP A 86 -17.12 35.12 -1.30
N THR A 87 -16.47 36.08 -1.97
CA THR A 87 -16.64 36.30 -3.42
C THR A 87 -16.12 35.11 -4.22
N MET A 88 -14.94 34.56 -3.86
CA MET A 88 -14.42 33.35 -4.50
C MET A 88 -15.30 32.13 -4.26
N GLN A 89 -15.86 31.98 -3.05
CA GLN A 89 -16.78 30.90 -2.70
C GLN A 89 -18.05 30.94 -3.54
N GLU A 90 -18.62 32.11 -3.77
CA GLU A 90 -19.78 32.28 -4.65
C GLU A 90 -19.45 31.86 -6.09
N LEU A 91 -18.29 32.26 -6.61
CA LEU A 91 -17.84 31.86 -7.95
C LEU A 91 -17.66 30.33 -8.08
N VAL A 92 -17.07 29.69 -7.05
CA VAL A 92 -16.90 28.23 -7.00
C VAL A 92 -18.26 27.52 -6.92
N ASN A 93 -19.21 28.06 -6.14
CA ASN A 93 -20.54 27.48 -6.03
C ASN A 93 -21.32 27.60 -7.35
N GLN A 94 -21.16 28.73 -8.06
CA GLN A 94 -21.78 28.96 -9.37
C GLN A 94 -21.16 28.08 -10.46
N SER A 95 -19.84 27.87 -10.45
CA SER A 95 -19.18 27.00 -11.44
C SER A 95 -19.56 25.52 -11.28
N LYS A 96 -19.83 25.08 -10.04
CA LYS A 96 -20.27 23.71 -9.71
C LYS A 96 -21.78 23.50 -9.81
N ALA A 97 -22.57 24.55 -10.03
CA ALA A 97 -24.02 24.44 -10.12
C ALA A 97 -24.41 23.55 -11.32
N ALA A 98 -25.21 22.51 -11.09
CA ALA A 98 -25.72 21.69 -12.20
C ALA A 98 -26.53 22.58 -13.16
N PRO A 99 -26.43 22.39 -14.49
CA PRO A 99 -27.31 23.08 -15.42
C PRO A 99 -28.74 22.75 -15.01
N GLN A 100 -29.53 23.77 -14.66
CA GLN A 100 -30.90 23.54 -14.22
C GLN A 100 -31.62 22.73 -15.30
N SER A 101 -32.05 21.51 -14.93
CA SER A 101 -32.94 20.74 -15.79
C SER A 101 -34.19 21.58 -16.01
N PRO A 102 -34.63 21.81 -17.26
CA PRO A 102 -35.78 22.66 -17.52
C PRO A 102 -36.98 22.05 -16.79
N SER A 103 -37.44 22.75 -15.75
CA SER A 103 -38.64 22.36 -15.02
C SER A 103 -39.81 22.48 -15.98
N VAL A 104 -40.61 21.42 -16.13
CA VAL A 104 -41.81 21.44 -16.96
C VAL A 104 -42.70 22.60 -16.48
N PRO A 105 -42.98 23.61 -17.31
CA PRO A 105 -43.84 24.73 -16.91
C PRO A 105 -45.22 24.21 -16.51
N LYS A 106 -45.75 24.65 -15.37
CA LYS A 106 -47.11 24.28 -14.92
C LYS A 106 -48.22 24.87 -15.80
N GLN A 107 -47.89 25.66 -16.82
CA GLN A 107 -48.84 26.27 -17.76
C GLN A 107 -48.36 26.10 -19.21
N PRO A 108 -49.25 25.81 -20.18
CA PRO A 108 -48.91 25.83 -21.60
C PRO A 108 -48.58 27.26 -22.03
N GLY A 109 -47.33 27.50 -22.38
CA GLY A 109 -46.81 28.78 -22.87
C GLY A 109 -45.34 28.63 -23.27
N PRO A 110 -44.78 29.56 -24.05
CA PRO A 110 -43.35 29.53 -24.37
C PRO A 110 -42.54 29.47 -23.06
N PRO A 111 -41.44 28.70 -23.01
CA PRO A 111 -40.66 28.51 -21.80
C PRO A 111 -40.25 29.88 -21.27
N VAL A 112 -40.68 30.21 -20.05
CA VAL A 112 -40.19 31.39 -19.35
C VAL A 112 -38.73 31.09 -19.00
N MET A 113 -37.80 31.55 -19.83
CA MET A 113 -36.39 31.58 -19.47
C MET A 113 -36.23 32.63 -18.37
N THR A 114 -36.53 32.27 -17.12
CA THR A 114 -36.06 33.03 -15.96
C THR A 114 -34.59 32.69 -15.71
N SER A 115 -33.74 32.85 -16.72
CA SER A 115 -32.30 32.98 -16.51
C SER A 115 -32.09 34.41 -16.00
N ASP A 116 -31.83 34.54 -14.70
CA ASP A 116 -31.51 35.82 -14.08
C ASP A 116 -30.44 36.54 -14.93
N PRO A 117 -30.59 37.84 -15.28
CA PRO A 117 -29.62 38.56 -16.11
C PRO A 117 -28.20 38.61 -15.52
N ASN A 118 -28.08 38.34 -14.21
CA ASN A 118 -26.83 38.29 -13.46
C ASN A 118 -26.25 36.87 -13.32
N MET A 119 -26.92 35.83 -13.81
CA MET A 119 -26.44 34.46 -13.66
C MET A 119 -25.28 34.20 -14.62
N LEU A 120 -24.09 33.95 -14.08
CA LEU A 120 -22.91 33.57 -14.84
C LEU A 120 -23.07 32.15 -15.40
N SER A 121 -22.50 31.90 -16.58
CA SER A 121 -22.31 30.52 -17.03
C SER A 121 -21.27 29.84 -16.13
N ASN A 122 -21.32 28.51 -16.05
CA ASN A 122 -20.36 27.76 -15.24
C ASN A 122 -18.91 28.00 -15.69
N GLU A 123 -18.70 28.14 -17.00
CA GLU A 123 -17.40 28.43 -17.61
C GLU A 123 -16.91 29.85 -17.27
N ASP A 124 -17.80 30.85 -17.36
CA ASP A 124 -17.44 32.24 -17.00
C ASP A 124 -17.14 32.37 -15.50
N ALA A 125 -17.89 31.67 -14.64
CA ALA A 125 -17.66 31.66 -13.20
C ALA A 125 -16.30 31.03 -12.86
N ALA A 126 -15.93 29.94 -13.54
CA ALA A 126 -14.61 29.31 -13.40
C ALA A 126 -13.48 30.25 -13.89
N ALA A 127 -13.64 30.89 -15.05
CA ALA A 127 -12.66 31.83 -15.59
C ALA A 127 -12.44 33.05 -14.66
N HIS A 128 -13.52 33.58 -14.07
CA HIS A 128 -13.42 34.67 -13.10
C HIS A 128 -12.77 34.22 -11.78
N PHE A 129 -13.02 32.99 -11.33
CA PHE A 129 -12.33 32.41 -10.18
C PHE A 129 -10.82 32.30 -10.43
N GLU A 130 -10.40 31.75 -11.58
CA GLU A 130 -8.99 31.66 -11.96
C GLU A 130 -8.33 33.04 -12.07
N GLN A 131 -9.03 34.03 -12.65
CA GLN A 131 -8.56 35.41 -12.71
C GLN A 131 -8.33 35.99 -11.31
N MET A 132 -9.29 35.81 -10.41
CA MET A 132 -9.24 36.33 -9.04
C MET A 132 -8.13 35.62 -8.23
N LEU A 133 -7.93 34.32 -8.44
CA LEU A 133 -6.83 33.56 -7.87
C LEU A 133 -5.48 34.07 -8.39
N GLY A 134 -5.35 34.33 -9.69
CA GLY A 134 -4.15 34.92 -10.29
C GLY A 134 -3.82 36.31 -9.74
N LEU A 135 -4.83 37.12 -9.42
CA LEU A 135 -4.64 38.40 -8.72
C LEU A 135 -4.21 38.21 -7.26
N ALA A 136 -4.84 37.27 -6.55
CA ALA A 136 -4.49 36.95 -5.18
C ALA A 136 -3.03 36.50 -5.04
N GLN A 137 -2.53 35.70 -5.99
CA GLN A 137 -1.14 35.24 -6.03
C GLN A 137 -0.10 36.36 -6.18
N ARG A 138 -0.47 37.50 -6.77
CA ARG A 138 0.42 38.66 -6.93
C ARG A 138 0.58 39.47 -5.64
N SER A 139 -0.28 39.24 -4.65
CA SER A 139 -0.20 39.91 -3.36
C SER A 139 1.11 39.57 -2.65
N GLN A 140 1.70 40.55 -1.98
CA GLN A 140 2.89 40.37 -1.12
C GLN A 140 2.52 40.22 0.36
N ASP A 141 1.21 40.15 0.65
CA ASP A 141 0.71 40.06 2.01
C ASP A 141 0.64 38.61 2.51
N GLU A 142 1.56 38.25 3.40
CA GLU A 142 1.66 36.91 4.01
C GLU A 142 0.38 36.50 4.75
N LEU A 143 -0.27 37.41 5.50
CA LEU A 143 -1.51 37.08 6.21
C LEU A 143 -2.67 36.82 5.27
N PHE A 144 -2.71 37.53 4.14
CA PHE A 144 -3.70 37.27 3.11
C PHE A 144 -3.49 35.88 2.49
N HIS A 145 -2.25 35.52 2.17
CA HIS A 145 -1.91 34.18 1.67
C HIS A 145 -2.33 33.08 2.65
N ILE A 146 -2.07 33.26 3.95
CA ILE A 146 -2.52 32.34 5.00
C ILE A 146 -4.05 32.21 5.02
N ALA A 147 -4.77 33.34 4.99
CA ALA A 147 -6.24 33.33 4.95
C ALA A 147 -6.78 32.62 3.70
N LEU A 148 -6.14 32.83 2.54
CA LEU A 148 -6.47 32.18 1.29
C LEU A 148 -6.25 30.66 1.36
N TYR A 149 -5.14 30.19 1.94
CA TYR A 149 -4.86 28.75 2.08
C TYR A 149 -5.85 28.08 3.01
N ASN A 150 -6.14 28.69 4.16
CA ASN A 150 -7.17 28.20 5.08
C ASN A 150 -8.52 28.08 4.37
N TRP A 151 -8.91 29.07 3.58
CA TRP A 151 -10.14 29.02 2.79
C TRP A 151 -10.11 27.90 1.73
N LEU A 152 -9.03 27.76 0.96
CA LEU A 152 -8.89 26.70 -0.04
C LEU A 152 -9.00 25.30 0.57
N ILE A 153 -8.42 25.10 1.77
CA ILE A 153 -8.51 23.84 2.52
C ILE A 153 -9.95 23.59 3.00
N GLN A 154 -10.63 24.62 3.51
CA GLN A 154 -12.03 24.54 3.96
C GLN A 154 -12.99 24.28 2.81
N ALA A 155 -12.74 24.85 1.62
CA ALA A 155 -13.54 24.68 0.41
C ALA A 155 -13.25 23.37 -0.37
N ASP A 156 -12.35 22.53 0.16
CA ASP A 156 -11.88 21.28 -0.46
C ASP A 156 -11.24 21.47 -1.85
N LEU A 157 -10.54 22.60 -2.02
CA LEU A 157 -9.79 22.97 -3.23
C LEU A 157 -8.29 22.74 -3.04
N SER A 158 -7.94 21.59 -2.45
CA SER A 158 -6.56 21.23 -2.12
C SER A 158 -5.65 21.12 -3.35
N ASP A 159 -6.18 20.64 -4.49
CA ASP A 159 -5.39 20.53 -5.72
C ASP A 159 -5.02 21.91 -6.28
N THR A 160 -5.96 22.86 -6.23
CA THR A 160 -5.73 24.26 -6.57
C THR A 160 -4.70 24.89 -5.63
N LEU A 161 -4.78 24.61 -4.33
CA LEU A 161 -3.78 25.08 -3.36
C LEU A 161 -2.37 24.61 -3.74
N LEU A 162 -2.23 23.36 -4.16
CA LEU A 162 -0.94 22.82 -4.60
C LEU A 162 -0.45 23.45 -5.91
N GLU A 163 -1.32 24.04 -6.74
CA GLU A 163 -0.92 24.81 -7.94
C GLU A 163 -0.42 26.21 -7.63
N VAL A 164 -0.80 26.76 -6.48
CA VAL A 164 -0.32 28.06 -6.02
C VAL A 164 1.15 27.95 -5.65
N ASN A 165 2.03 28.46 -6.52
CA ASN A 165 3.45 28.57 -6.20
C ASN A 165 3.67 29.75 -5.24
N SER A 166 3.63 29.46 -3.94
CA SER A 166 3.88 30.46 -2.90
C SER A 166 4.95 30.00 -1.92
N PRO A 167 5.85 30.92 -1.50
CA PRO A 167 6.87 30.64 -0.50
C PRO A 167 6.31 30.45 0.91
N TYR A 168 5.10 30.94 1.20
CA TYR A 168 4.53 30.94 2.56
C TYR A 168 3.76 29.66 2.92
N LEU A 169 3.46 28.82 1.93
CA LEU A 169 2.61 27.64 2.12
C LEU A 169 3.28 26.59 3.02
N GLU A 170 4.60 26.38 2.87
CA GLU A 170 5.36 25.43 3.68
C GLU A 170 5.29 25.79 5.18
N ASP A 171 5.62 27.03 5.52
CA ASP A 171 5.63 27.52 6.91
C ASP A 171 4.24 27.48 7.54
N HIS A 172 3.21 27.84 6.77
CA HIS A 172 1.83 27.79 7.22
C HIS A 172 1.35 26.35 7.51
N LEU A 173 1.63 25.40 6.62
CA LEU A 173 1.28 23.99 6.86
C LEU A 173 2.02 23.43 8.08
N MET A 174 3.31 23.77 8.25
CA MET A 174 4.06 23.39 9.46
C MET A 174 3.47 24.01 10.73
N HIS A 175 3.02 25.25 10.67
CA HIS A 175 2.35 25.93 11.78
C HIS A 175 1.06 25.21 12.18
N MET A 176 0.21 24.85 11.20
CA MET A 176 -1.03 24.10 11.47
C MET A 176 -0.76 22.70 12.04
N ILE A 177 0.29 22.02 11.57
CA ILE A 177 0.70 20.70 12.11
C ILE A 177 1.12 20.81 13.59
N LYS A 178 1.77 21.92 13.98
CA LYS A 178 2.18 22.15 15.38
C LYS A 178 1.00 22.43 16.31
N GLN A 179 -0.07 23.04 15.81
CA GLN A 179 -1.30 23.29 16.56
C GLN A 179 -2.21 22.05 16.70
N ASP A 180 -1.80 20.89 16.16
CA ASP A 180 -2.49 19.59 16.19
C ASP A 180 -3.91 19.56 15.59
N GLN A 181 -4.34 20.65 14.95
CA GLN A 181 -5.62 20.69 14.23
C GLN A 181 -5.50 19.89 12.93
N SER A 182 -6.30 18.84 12.76
CA SER A 182 -6.35 18.03 11.52
C SER A 182 -4.96 17.60 11.02
N LYS A 183 -4.08 17.18 11.94
CA LYS A 183 -2.66 16.91 11.68
C LYS A 183 -2.43 15.96 10.51
N VAL A 184 -3.22 14.88 10.39
CA VAL A 184 -3.15 13.93 9.28
C VAL A 184 -3.36 14.62 7.94
N ARG A 185 -4.45 15.39 7.80
CA ARG A 185 -4.81 16.10 6.56
C ARG A 185 -3.75 17.13 6.18
N ASN A 186 -3.23 17.88 7.15
CA ASN A 186 -2.21 18.90 6.91
C ASN A 186 -0.86 18.29 6.52
N MET A 187 -0.45 17.18 7.14
CA MET A 187 0.73 16.43 6.71
C MET A 187 0.53 15.80 5.32
N ASP A 188 -0.69 15.38 4.98
CA ASP A 188 -1.02 14.83 3.66
C ASP A 188 -0.86 15.88 2.55
N LEU A 189 -1.31 17.12 2.81
CA LEU A 189 -1.06 18.26 1.92
C LEU A 189 0.43 18.60 1.80
N LEU A 190 1.16 18.53 2.91
CA LEU A 190 2.58 18.91 2.95
C LEU A 190 3.46 18.02 2.09
N TRP A 191 3.28 16.69 2.14
CA TRP A 191 4.09 15.81 1.28
C TRP A 191 3.74 15.98 -0.21
N ARG A 192 2.46 16.23 -0.55
CA ARG A 192 2.03 16.53 -1.94
C ARG A 192 2.69 17.80 -2.46
N TYR A 193 2.73 18.83 -1.62
CA TYR A 193 3.44 20.08 -1.93
C TYR A 193 4.91 19.82 -2.23
N TYR A 194 5.59 19.03 -1.38
CA TYR A 194 7.00 18.69 -1.61
C TYR A 194 7.25 17.88 -2.88
N GLU A 195 6.39 16.90 -3.21
CA GLU A 195 6.52 16.16 -4.47
C GLU A 195 6.36 17.07 -5.68
N LYS A 196 5.38 17.98 -5.65
CA LYS A 196 5.14 18.91 -6.75
C LYS A 196 6.30 19.88 -6.95
N ASN A 197 6.91 20.33 -5.86
CA ASN A 197 8.10 21.19 -5.86
C ASN A 197 9.42 20.42 -6.06
N ARG A 198 9.36 19.11 -6.38
CA ARG A 198 10.52 18.22 -6.57
C ARG A 198 11.45 18.11 -5.36
N SER A 199 10.95 18.40 -4.16
CA SER A 199 11.67 18.21 -2.90
C SER A 199 11.41 16.82 -2.33
N PHE A 200 11.83 15.79 -3.07
CA PHE A 200 11.47 14.39 -2.78
C PHE A 200 11.99 13.89 -1.43
N GLY A 201 13.15 14.36 -0.96
CA GLY A 201 13.68 13.99 0.35
C GLY A 201 12.79 14.48 1.51
N LYS A 202 12.31 15.74 1.44
CA LYS A 202 11.37 16.26 2.44
C LYS A 202 10.04 15.50 2.39
N ALA A 203 9.53 15.19 1.19
CA ALA A 203 8.32 14.39 1.02
C ALA A 203 8.45 13.01 1.67
N ALA A 204 9.57 12.31 1.44
CA ALA A 204 9.84 11.00 2.01
C ALA A 204 9.82 11.02 3.55
N HIS A 205 10.42 12.03 4.18
CA HIS A 205 10.37 12.18 5.63
C HIS A 205 8.97 12.46 6.18
N VAL A 206 8.16 13.29 5.51
CA VAL A 206 6.78 13.54 5.93
C VAL A 206 5.94 12.26 5.83
N LEU A 207 6.08 11.51 4.75
CA LEU A 207 5.41 10.23 4.54
C LEU A 207 5.82 9.17 5.57
N ALA A 208 7.11 9.08 5.90
CA ALA A 208 7.59 8.19 6.95
C ALA A 208 6.97 8.53 8.32
N ARG A 209 6.93 9.83 8.67
CA ARG A 209 6.28 10.31 9.90
C ARG A 209 4.77 10.03 9.92
N LEU A 210 4.08 10.20 8.79
CA LEU A 210 2.67 9.85 8.65
C LEU A 210 2.43 8.36 8.93
N ALA A 211 3.30 7.50 8.38
CA ALA A 211 3.21 6.07 8.56
C ALA A 211 3.51 5.61 10.00
N ASP A 212 4.38 6.30 10.73
CA ASP A 212 4.74 5.99 12.13
C ASP A 212 3.78 6.59 13.16
N MET A 213 3.00 7.61 12.79
CA MET A 213 2.17 8.36 13.72
C MET A 213 1.08 7.48 14.34
N HIS A 214 0.93 7.53 15.67
CA HIS A 214 -0.20 6.89 16.33
C HIS A 214 -1.50 7.63 15.97
N SER A 215 -2.41 6.95 15.28
CA SER A 215 -3.68 7.54 14.84
C SER A 215 -4.68 6.44 14.46
N THR A 216 -5.93 6.63 14.82
CA THR A 216 -7.06 5.79 14.38
C THR A 216 -7.66 6.27 13.06
N GLU A 217 -7.25 7.42 12.55
CA GLU A 217 -7.71 7.98 11.27
C GLU A 217 -6.99 7.35 10.06
N ILE A 218 -5.78 6.83 10.28
CA ILE A 218 -4.96 6.24 9.22
C ILE A 218 -5.07 4.72 9.30
N SER A 219 -5.67 4.12 8.27
CA SER A 219 -5.72 2.67 8.12
C SER A 219 -4.34 2.08 7.82
N LEU A 220 -4.13 0.81 8.18
CA LEU A 220 -2.87 0.13 7.88
C LEU A 220 -2.56 0.05 6.37
N LYS A 221 -3.59 -0.01 5.51
CA LYS A 221 -3.43 0.07 4.05
C LYS A 221 -2.90 1.43 3.60
N GLN A 222 -3.38 2.51 4.21
CA GLN A 222 -2.84 3.85 3.94
C GLN A 222 -1.40 3.98 4.45
N ARG A 223 -1.05 3.39 5.61
CA ARG A 223 0.35 3.36 6.09
C ARG A 223 1.27 2.64 5.11
N LEU A 224 0.81 1.50 4.55
CA LEU A 224 1.53 0.78 3.50
C LEU A 224 1.76 1.66 2.26
N GLU A 225 0.74 2.41 1.83
CA GLU A 225 0.87 3.37 0.73
C GLU A 225 1.87 4.49 1.06
N TYR A 226 1.81 5.05 2.27
CA TYR A 226 2.75 6.08 2.71
C TYR A 226 4.20 5.60 2.69
N ILE A 227 4.49 4.41 3.23
CA ILE A 227 5.85 3.84 3.17
C ILE A 227 6.26 3.56 1.72
N SER A 228 5.36 3.02 0.89
CA SER A 228 5.64 2.75 -0.53
C SER A 228 6.03 4.02 -1.28
N ARG A 229 5.26 5.10 -1.07
CA ARG A 229 5.57 6.40 -1.67
C ARG A 229 6.81 7.02 -1.06
N ALA A 230 7.05 6.89 0.24
CA ALA A 230 8.28 7.37 0.87
C ALA A 230 9.53 6.73 0.24
N ILE A 231 9.51 5.42 -0.01
CA ILE A 231 10.57 4.69 -0.72
C ILE A 231 10.77 5.25 -2.13
N LEU A 232 9.67 5.48 -2.87
CA LEU A 232 9.76 6.03 -4.22
C LEU A 232 10.36 7.46 -4.22
N SER A 233 9.93 8.32 -3.30
CA SER A 233 10.44 9.69 -3.15
C SER A 233 11.92 9.67 -2.71
N ALA A 234 12.31 8.80 -1.77
CA ALA A 234 13.69 8.65 -1.32
C ALA A 234 14.63 8.12 -2.43
N LYS A 235 14.16 7.17 -3.25
CA LYS A 235 14.90 6.71 -4.45
C LYS A 235 15.06 7.84 -5.47
N SER A 236 14.04 8.67 -5.63
CA SER A 236 14.05 9.82 -6.54
C SER A 236 15.00 10.93 -6.08
N SER A 237 15.15 11.16 -4.77
CA SER A 237 16.14 12.12 -4.23
C SER A 237 17.58 11.59 -4.33
N SER A 238 17.79 10.30 -4.05
CA SER A 238 19.12 9.67 -4.07
C SER A 238 19.77 9.66 -5.46
N CYS A 239 18.96 9.74 -6.53
CA CYS A 239 19.46 9.94 -7.90
C CYS A 239 20.10 11.32 -8.11
N VAL A 240 19.75 12.29 -7.26
CA VAL A 240 20.19 13.70 -7.33
C VAL A 240 21.27 14.01 -6.28
N SER A 241 21.23 13.36 -5.11
CA SER A 241 22.20 13.52 -4.01
C SER A 241 22.86 12.19 -3.64
N SER A 242 24.17 12.08 -3.87
CA SER A 242 24.99 10.91 -3.48
C SER A 242 25.46 11.00 -2.02
N LEU A 243 24.55 11.09 -1.05
CA LEU A 243 24.90 11.18 0.38
C LEU A 243 24.55 9.88 1.09
N GLY A 244 25.48 9.33 1.88
CA GLY A 244 25.30 8.03 2.56
C GLY A 244 24.11 7.99 3.54
N ALA A 245 23.70 9.13 4.10
CA ALA A 245 22.55 9.21 5.00
C ALA A 245 21.20 8.94 4.29
N ASP A 246 21.08 9.31 3.01
CA ASP A 246 19.87 9.03 2.21
C ASP A 246 19.72 7.51 1.97
N GLY A 247 20.84 6.79 1.89
CA GLY A 247 20.87 5.33 1.74
C GLY A 247 20.45 4.58 3.01
N GLU A 248 20.88 5.04 4.19
CA GLU A 248 20.48 4.47 5.48
C GLU A 248 18.98 4.65 5.72
N PHE A 249 18.46 5.86 5.47
CA PHE A 249 17.03 6.13 5.57
C PHE A 249 16.21 5.29 4.58
N LEU A 250 16.70 5.10 3.35
CA LEU A 250 16.04 4.23 2.38
C LEU A 250 15.98 2.77 2.86
N HIS A 251 17.07 2.26 3.42
CA HIS A 251 17.13 0.92 3.98
C HIS A 251 16.13 0.76 5.14
N GLU A 252 16.05 1.73 6.05
CA GLU A 252 15.07 1.74 7.14
C GLU A 252 13.62 1.66 6.60
N LEU A 253 13.31 2.41 5.54
CA LEU A 253 11.99 2.36 4.91
C LEU A 253 11.69 1.01 4.25
N GLU A 254 12.69 0.38 3.63
CA GLU A 254 12.55 -0.95 3.01
C GLU A 254 12.34 -2.04 4.06
N GLU A 255 13.06 -2.02 5.18
CA GLU A 255 12.82 -2.92 6.32
C GLU A 255 11.43 -2.69 6.92
N LYS A 256 11.04 -1.43 7.13
CA LYS A 256 9.72 -1.07 7.66
C LYS A 256 8.60 -1.53 6.74
N MET A 257 8.79 -1.48 5.41
CA MET A 257 7.84 -2.00 4.43
C MET A 257 7.59 -3.50 4.61
N GLU A 258 8.61 -4.31 4.91
CA GLU A 258 8.41 -5.73 5.19
C GLU A 258 7.54 -5.96 6.43
N VAL A 259 7.81 -5.22 7.51
CA VAL A 259 7.04 -5.30 8.75
C VAL A 259 5.58 -4.86 8.53
N VAL A 260 5.34 -3.77 7.80
CA VAL A 260 3.98 -3.30 7.48
C VAL A 260 3.22 -4.35 6.67
N ARG A 261 3.86 -5.01 5.70
CA ARG A 261 3.24 -6.08 4.91
C ARG A 261 2.81 -7.26 5.78
N ILE A 262 3.66 -7.66 6.73
CA ILE A 262 3.32 -8.71 7.71
C ILE A 262 2.14 -8.27 8.57
N GLN A 263 2.14 -7.03 9.07
CA GLN A 263 1.05 -6.49 9.87
C GLN A 263 -0.28 -6.49 9.08
N VAL A 264 -0.25 -6.13 7.79
CA VAL A 264 -1.41 -6.20 6.88
C VAL A 264 -1.87 -7.64 6.71
N GLN A 265 -0.94 -8.58 6.49
CA GLN A 265 -1.25 -10.00 6.34
C GLN A 265 -1.93 -10.58 7.59
N ILE A 266 -1.45 -10.21 8.79
CA ILE A 266 -2.08 -10.58 10.06
C ILE A 266 -3.51 -10.04 10.12
N GLN A 267 -3.69 -8.74 9.86
CA GLN A 267 -5.00 -8.11 9.89
C GLN A 267 -5.99 -8.77 8.91
N GLU A 268 -5.58 -9.03 7.66
CA GLU A 268 -6.42 -9.70 6.67
C GLU A 268 -6.76 -11.14 7.07
N THR A 269 -5.81 -11.86 7.66
CA THR A 269 -6.03 -13.23 8.14
C THR A 269 -7.02 -13.25 9.30
N LEU A 270 -6.90 -12.33 10.25
CA LEU A 270 -7.84 -12.18 11.37
C LEU A 270 -9.25 -11.85 10.88
N ARG A 271 -9.39 -10.92 9.93
CA ARG A 271 -10.68 -10.56 9.32
C ARG A 271 -11.33 -11.73 8.60
N ARG A 272 -10.55 -12.60 7.94
CA ARG A 272 -11.07 -13.75 7.19
C ARG A 272 -11.44 -14.92 8.09
N GLN A 273 -10.57 -15.29 9.04
CA GLN A 273 -10.70 -16.53 9.80
C GLN A 273 -11.45 -16.36 11.13
N TYR A 274 -11.46 -15.15 11.70
CA TYR A 274 -11.95 -14.92 13.06
C TYR A 274 -12.92 -13.72 13.15
N SER A 275 -13.62 -13.38 12.05
CA SER A 275 -14.53 -12.22 11.99
C SER A 275 -15.59 -12.17 13.10
N GLN A 276 -16.02 -13.34 13.59
CA GLN A 276 -17.05 -13.47 14.64
C GLN A 276 -16.49 -13.45 16.07
N HIS A 277 -15.17 -13.47 16.25
CA HIS A 277 -14.57 -13.54 17.57
C HIS A 277 -14.49 -12.14 18.23
N PRO A 278 -15.00 -11.94 19.47
CA PRO A 278 -15.08 -10.62 20.09
C PRO A 278 -13.73 -9.90 20.25
N SER A 279 -12.64 -10.64 20.48
CA SER A 279 -11.30 -10.05 20.65
C SER A 279 -10.67 -9.51 19.36
N VAL A 280 -11.20 -9.89 18.19
CA VAL A 280 -10.59 -9.58 16.89
C VAL A 280 -10.77 -8.12 16.50
N GLN A 281 -11.91 -7.52 16.86
CA GLN A 281 -12.13 -6.10 16.57
C GLN A 281 -11.11 -5.22 17.32
N GLY A 282 -10.87 -5.51 18.61
CA GLY A 282 -9.84 -4.83 19.39
C GLY A 282 -8.44 -5.02 18.81
N ALA A 283 -8.10 -6.24 18.40
CA ALA A 283 -6.82 -6.53 17.74
C ALA A 283 -6.66 -5.76 16.41
N ILE A 284 -7.71 -5.70 15.58
CA ILE A 284 -7.69 -4.94 14.32
C ILE A 284 -7.47 -3.46 14.57
N THR A 285 -8.18 -2.87 15.54
CA THR A 285 -8.00 -1.45 15.90
C THR A 285 -6.58 -1.15 16.38
N GLN A 286 -5.99 -2.04 17.19
CA GLN A 286 -4.60 -1.91 17.60
C GLN A 286 -3.63 -1.97 16.39
N LEU A 287 -3.85 -2.93 15.49
CA LEU A 287 -3.06 -3.07 14.25
C LEU A 287 -3.20 -1.87 13.30
N ASP A 288 -4.32 -1.15 13.29
CA ASP A 288 -4.46 0.07 12.50
C ASP A 288 -3.79 1.29 13.17
N SER A 289 -3.73 1.30 14.50
CA SER A 289 -3.33 2.47 15.28
C SER A 289 -1.87 2.88 15.13
N VAL A 290 -0.95 1.93 14.92
CA VAL A 290 0.51 2.18 14.85
C VAL A 290 1.23 1.01 14.17
N LEU A 291 2.38 1.28 13.57
CA LEU A 291 3.30 0.24 13.12
C LEU A 291 3.98 -0.41 14.33
N MET A 292 3.84 -1.73 14.43
CA MET A 292 4.33 -2.48 15.58
C MET A 292 5.72 -3.07 15.30
N ASP A 293 6.46 -3.34 16.36
CA ASP A 293 7.68 -4.14 16.27
C ASP A 293 7.36 -5.61 16.00
N ILE A 294 8.32 -6.30 15.38
CA ILE A 294 8.12 -7.68 14.93
C ILE A 294 7.91 -8.67 16.09
N THR A 295 8.42 -8.34 17.28
CA THR A 295 8.30 -9.19 18.48
C THR A 295 6.86 -9.14 19.01
N LYS A 296 6.26 -7.96 19.07
CA LYS A 296 4.83 -7.81 19.40
C LYS A 296 3.94 -8.48 18.36
N LEU A 297 4.23 -8.30 17.07
CA LEU A 297 3.47 -8.99 16.01
C LEU A 297 3.53 -10.51 16.17
N TYR A 298 4.66 -11.06 16.61
CA TYR A 298 4.79 -12.48 16.88
C TYR A 298 3.98 -12.91 18.10
N GLY A 299 4.25 -12.33 19.28
CA GLY A 299 3.68 -12.80 20.54
C GLY A 299 2.20 -12.45 20.72
N GLU A 300 1.85 -11.18 20.54
CA GLU A 300 0.52 -10.67 20.88
C GLU A 300 -0.52 -11.01 19.80
N PHE A 301 -0.09 -11.28 18.57
CA PHE A 301 -0.99 -11.54 17.44
C PHE A 301 -0.78 -12.93 16.82
N ALA A 302 0.38 -13.17 16.20
CA ALA A 302 0.58 -14.39 15.41
C ALA A 302 0.53 -15.66 16.27
N ASP A 303 1.11 -15.64 17.47
CA ASP A 303 1.06 -16.76 18.42
C ASP A 303 -0.30 -16.88 19.09
N HIS A 304 -0.83 -15.77 19.61
CA HIS A 304 -2.14 -15.73 20.25
C HIS A 304 -3.27 -16.31 19.37
N PHE A 305 -3.29 -15.97 18.08
CA PHE A 305 -4.29 -16.43 17.12
C PHE A 305 -3.87 -17.64 16.28
N ARG A 306 -2.72 -18.28 16.61
CA ARG A 306 -2.19 -19.47 15.91
C ARG A 306 -2.08 -19.29 14.39
N LEU A 307 -1.50 -18.18 13.96
CA LEU A 307 -1.32 -17.81 12.56
C LEU A 307 0.05 -18.30 12.04
N SER A 308 0.18 -19.60 11.80
CA SER A 308 1.46 -20.25 11.46
C SER A 308 2.15 -19.65 10.22
N GLU A 309 1.38 -19.24 9.20
CA GLU A 309 1.92 -18.53 8.03
C GLU A 309 2.50 -17.16 8.38
N CYS A 310 1.82 -16.41 9.26
CA CYS A 310 2.31 -15.11 9.70
C CYS A 310 3.54 -15.27 10.59
N LYS A 311 3.58 -16.30 11.45
CA LYS A 311 4.78 -16.65 12.23
C LYS A 311 5.97 -16.95 11.32
N LEU A 312 5.77 -17.72 10.24
CA LEU A 312 6.81 -18.03 9.26
C LEU A 312 7.31 -16.76 8.55
N ALA A 313 6.40 -15.86 8.16
CA ALA A 313 6.76 -14.56 7.58
C ALA A 313 7.56 -13.67 8.54
N ILE A 314 7.17 -13.64 9.82
CA ILE A 314 7.88 -12.89 10.87
C ILE A 314 9.30 -13.41 11.07
N ILE A 315 9.50 -14.72 11.27
CA ILE A 315 10.85 -15.25 11.51
C ILE A 315 11.75 -15.09 10.28
N HIS A 316 11.17 -15.15 9.07
CA HIS A 316 11.88 -14.86 7.83
C HIS A 316 12.39 -13.41 7.80
N CYS A 317 11.50 -12.44 8.07
CA CYS A 317 11.83 -11.02 8.11
C CYS A 317 12.83 -10.69 9.24
N ALA A 318 12.70 -11.31 10.41
CA ALA A 318 13.63 -11.13 11.52
C ALA A 318 15.01 -11.80 11.30
N GLY A 319 15.17 -12.62 10.27
CA GLY A 319 16.39 -13.40 10.06
C GLY A 319 16.62 -14.51 11.11
N HIS A 320 15.61 -14.83 11.93
CA HIS A 320 15.72 -15.84 12.98
C HIS A 320 15.37 -17.23 12.45
N SER A 321 16.32 -18.17 12.51
CA SER A 321 16.13 -19.53 12.01
C SER A 321 16.38 -20.56 13.11
N ASP A 322 15.30 -21.18 13.57
CA ASP A 322 15.32 -22.42 14.32
C ASP A 322 14.68 -23.52 13.45
N PRO A 323 15.42 -24.54 13.01
CA PRO A 323 14.89 -25.62 12.18
C PRO A 323 13.68 -26.32 12.81
N ILE A 324 13.64 -26.48 14.13
CA ILE A 324 12.55 -27.18 14.81
C ILE A 324 11.26 -26.36 14.68
N LEU A 325 11.35 -25.06 14.96
CA LEU A 325 10.24 -24.13 14.79
C LEU A 325 9.79 -24.05 13.33
N VAL A 326 10.71 -23.94 12.37
CA VAL A 326 10.37 -23.90 10.94
C VAL A 326 9.62 -25.17 10.53
N HIS A 327 10.08 -26.35 10.97
CA HIS A 327 9.41 -27.62 10.69
C HIS A 327 8.00 -27.65 11.32
N SER A 328 7.85 -27.24 12.57
CA SER A 328 6.54 -27.23 13.24
C SER A 328 5.56 -26.28 12.56
N LEU A 329 6.02 -25.10 12.13
CA LEU A 329 5.18 -24.13 11.41
C LEU A 329 4.71 -24.68 10.07
N TRP A 330 5.60 -25.30 9.27
CA TRP A 330 5.20 -25.93 8.01
C TRP A 330 4.22 -27.08 8.23
N GLN A 331 4.43 -27.89 9.28
CA GLN A 331 3.51 -28.94 9.66
C GLN A 331 2.12 -28.38 9.98
N GLU A 332 2.04 -27.37 10.86
CA GLU A 332 0.79 -26.71 11.24
C GLU A 332 0.05 -26.12 10.02
N ILE A 333 0.78 -25.48 9.09
CA ILE A 333 0.21 -24.91 7.87
C ILE A 333 -0.45 -26.01 7.02
N ILE A 334 0.27 -27.11 6.78
CA ILE A 334 -0.21 -28.22 5.95
C ILE A 334 -1.39 -28.93 6.62
N GLU A 335 -1.29 -29.21 7.92
CA GLU A 335 -2.36 -29.87 8.69
C GLU A 335 -3.63 -29.02 8.72
N LYS A 336 -3.50 -27.70 8.89
CA LYS A 336 -4.63 -26.77 8.84
C LYS A 336 -5.32 -26.78 7.49
N GLU A 337 -4.58 -26.66 6.39
CA GLU A 337 -5.13 -26.71 5.03
C GLU A 337 -5.81 -28.07 4.73
N LEU A 338 -5.22 -29.17 5.21
CA LEU A 338 -5.80 -30.50 5.09
C LEU A 338 -7.08 -30.67 5.90
N SER A 339 -7.19 -30.00 7.05
CA SER A 339 -8.36 -29.98 7.93
C SER A 339 -9.50 -29.13 7.35
N ASP A 340 -9.18 -27.91 6.87
CA ASP A 340 -10.16 -26.98 6.32
C ASP A 340 -10.78 -27.53 5.01
N SER A 341 -10.01 -28.32 4.26
CA SER A 341 -10.46 -28.93 3.00
C SER A 341 -11.16 -30.28 3.16
N VAL A 342 -11.39 -30.80 4.37
CA VAL A 342 -11.97 -32.16 4.59
C VAL A 342 -13.31 -32.38 3.88
N ALA A 343 -14.14 -31.34 3.76
CA ALA A 343 -15.44 -31.42 3.10
C ALA A 343 -15.38 -31.50 1.57
N MET A 344 -14.20 -31.28 0.96
CA MET A 344 -14.00 -31.23 -0.48
C MET A 344 -13.70 -32.62 -1.07
N SER A 345 -13.84 -32.76 -2.40
CA SER A 345 -13.46 -33.99 -3.10
C SER A 345 -11.93 -34.23 -3.01
N PRO A 346 -11.44 -35.48 -3.07
CA PRO A 346 -10.00 -35.74 -3.00
C PRO A 346 -9.17 -34.96 -4.02
N ALA A 347 -9.67 -34.79 -5.26
CA ALA A 347 -9.00 -34.03 -6.30
C ALA A 347 -8.94 -32.53 -5.99
N ASP A 348 -10.02 -31.96 -5.44
CA ASP A 348 -10.04 -30.55 -5.07
C ASP A 348 -9.17 -30.28 -3.84
N ARG A 349 -9.10 -31.23 -2.89
CA ARG A 349 -8.20 -31.16 -1.72
C ARG A 349 -6.73 -31.15 -2.14
N MET A 350 -6.35 -32.06 -3.07
CA MET A 350 -5.02 -32.05 -3.66
C MET A 350 -4.71 -30.70 -4.31
N ARG A 351 -5.64 -30.19 -5.14
CA ARG A 351 -5.45 -28.89 -5.81
C ARG A 351 -5.33 -27.74 -4.81
N ALA A 352 -6.17 -27.68 -3.79
CA ALA A 352 -6.11 -26.64 -2.75
C ALA A 352 -4.76 -26.65 -2.03
N LEU A 353 -4.31 -27.82 -1.56
CA LEU A 353 -3.00 -27.94 -0.92
C LEU A 353 -1.85 -27.60 -1.88
N SER A 354 -1.92 -28.03 -3.15
CA SER A 354 -0.90 -27.67 -4.14
C SER A 354 -0.81 -26.16 -4.33
N LEU A 355 -1.94 -25.48 -4.50
CA LEU A 355 -1.97 -24.01 -4.66
C LEU A 355 -1.38 -23.31 -3.44
N LYS A 356 -1.72 -23.80 -2.23
CA LYS A 356 -1.16 -23.29 -0.97
C LYS A 356 0.36 -23.46 -0.90
N LEU A 357 0.85 -24.68 -1.14
CA LEU A 357 2.27 -25.00 -1.14
C LEU A 357 3.04 -24.24 -2.22
N VAL A 358 2.48 -24.09 -3.43
CA VAL A 358 3.11 -23.32 -4.51
C VAL A 358 3.23 -21.85 -4.14
N SER A 359 2.19 -21.27 -3.55
CA SER A 359 2.19 -19.87 -3.13
C SER A 359 3.29 -19.56 -2.09
N LEU A 360 3.41 -20.39 -1.05
CA LEU A 360 4.41 -20.22 0.00
C LEU A 360 5.80 -20.69 -0.44
N GLY A 361 5.86 -21.79 -1.18
CA GLY A 361 7.11 -22.36 -1.70
C GLY A 361 7.83 -21.39 -2.61
N LYS A 362 7.13 -20.69 -3.51
CA LYS A 362 7.76 -19.66 -4.37
C LYS A 362 8.35 -18.49 -3.57
N LEU A 363 7.81 -18.21 -2.38
CA LEU A 363 8.33 -17.17 -1.50
C LEU A 363 9.60 -17.62 -0.76
N TYR A 364 9.64 -18.87 -0.28
CA TYR A 364 10.71 -19.36 0.60
C TYR A 364 11.74 -20.29 -0.06
N ALA A 365 11.50 -20.79 -1.27
CA ALA A 365 12.43 -21.73 -1.94
C ALA A 365 13.82 -21.13 -2.19
N GLY A 366 13.91 -19.81 -2.32
CA GLY A 366 15.19 -19.09 -2.43
C GLY A 366 15.99 -19.02 -1.12
N THR A 367 15.38 -19.33 0.02
CA THR A 367 15.97 -19.25 1.36
C THR A 367 15.87 -20.61 2.09
N PRO A 368 16.81 -21.55 1.86
CA PRO A 368 16.70 -22.94 2.33
C PRO A 368 16.46 -23.12 3.85
N ARG A 369 16.88 -22.16 4.67
CA ARG A 369 16.65 -22.15 6.12
C ARG A 369 15.17 -22.05 6.52
N TYR A 370 14.31 -21.54 5.63
CA TYR A 370 12.86 -21.39 5.84
C TYR A 370 12.03 -22.32 4.96
N PHE A 371 12.68 -23.08 4.07
CA PHE A 371 12.04 -24.08 3.20
C PHE A 371 12.73 -25.44 3.39
N PRO A 372 12.34 -26.20 4.43
CA PRO A 372 13.00 -27.45 4.79
C PRO A 372 12.58 -28.59 3.85
N LEU A 373 13.18 -28.63 2.66
CA LEU A 373 12.79 -29.53 1.57
C LEU A 373 12.71 -31.00 1.99
N ASP A 374 13.74 -31.48 2.70
CA ASP A 374 13.83 -32.87 3.16
C ASP A 374 12.66 -33.26 4.09
N PHE A 375 12.30 -32.34 4.99
CA PHE A 375 11.15 -32.50 5.87
C PHE A 375 9.83 -32.46 5.08
N LEU A 376 9.67 -31.46 4.20
CA LEU A 376 8.45 -31.26 3.41
C LEU A 376 8.15 -32.46 2.50
N VAL A 377 9.16 -32.97 1.77
CA VAL A 377 9.00 -34.16 0.92
C VAL A 377 8.53 -35.34 1.76
N LYS A 378 9.24 -35.63 2.86
CA LYS A 378 8.89 -36.76 3.74
C LYS A 378 7.48 -36.64 4.30
N PHE A 379 7.13 -35.46 4.82
CA PHE A 379 5.83 -35.21 5.46
C PHE A 379 4.68 -35.29 4.44
N LEU A 380 4.82 -34.63 3.29
CA LEU A 380 3.80 -34.65 2.25
C LEU A 380 3.58 -36.05 1.69
N GLU A 381 4.64 -36.84 1.50
CA GLU A 381 4.52 -38.21 1.00
C GLU A 381 3.85 -39.15 2.01
N GLN A 382 4.03 -38.91 3.32
CA GLN A 382 3.27 -39.61 4.36
C GLN A 382 1.77 -39.27 4.27
N GLU A 383 1.44 -38.00 4.03
CA GLU A 383 0.04 -37.56 3.87
C GLU A 383 -0.58 -38.11 2.57
N VAL A 384 0.16 -38.15 1.46
CA VAL A 384 -0.26 -38.80 0.21
C VAL A 384 -0.57 -40.28 0.44
N CYS A 385 0.27 -40.98 1.21
CA CYS A 385 0.03 -42.36 1.58
C CYS A 385 -1.26 -42.51 2.41
N ARG A 386 -1.45 -41.66 3.42
CA ARG A 386 -2.59 -41.69 4.35
C ARG A 386 -3.92 -41.38 3.67
N LEU A 387 -3.92 -40.42 2.75
CA LEU A 387 -5.10 -39.97 2.02
C LEU A 387 -5.33 -40.74 0.71
N ASN A 388 -4.40 -41.63 0.36
CA ASN A 388 -4.40 -42.41 -0.88
C ASN A 388 -4.49 -41.53 -2.15
N TRP A 389 -3.70 -40.46 -2.17
CA TRP A 389 -3.59 -39.54 -3.30
C TRP A 389 -2.64 -40.05 -4.38
N ASP A 390 -2.61 -39.33 -5.52
CA ASP A 390 -1.70 -39.63 -6.62
C ASP A 390 -0.23 -39.50 -6.21
N VAL A 391 0.57 -40.48 -6.60
CA VAL A 391 2.00 -40.59 -6.25
C VAL A 391 2.83 -39.46 -6.89
N GLY A 392 2.37 -38.87 -7.99
CA GLY A 392 3.05 -37.76 -8.63
C GLY A 392 2.83 -36.42 -7.94
N PHE A 393 1.84 -36.30 -7.04
CA PHE A 393 1.41 -35.04 -6.42
C PHE A 393 2.58 -34.19 -5.90
N VAL A 394 3.36 -34.73 -4.96
CA VAL A 394 4.45 -33.98 -4.30
C VAL A 394 5.52 -33.58 -5.31
N THR A 395 5.86 -34.47 -6.25
CA THR A 395 6.86 -34.18 -7.28
C THR A 395 6.44 -33.04 -8.19
N PHE A 396 5.18 -33.02 -8.64
CA PHE A 396 4.67 -31.96 -9.52
C PHE A 396 4.55 -30.63 -8.78
N THR A 397 4.04 -30.64 -7.54
CA THR A 397 3.92 -29.43 -6.71
C THR A 397 5.29 -28.80 -6.43
N LEU A 398 6.30 -29.60 -6.08
CA LEU A 398 7.66 -29.09 -5.82
C LEU A 398 8.37 -28.60 -7.08
N GLN A 399 8.12 -29.24 -8.23
CA GLN A 399 8.60 -28.73 -9.52
C GLN A 399 7.94 -27.39 -9.88
N GLU A 400 6.64 -27.22 -9.60
CA GLU A 400 5.93 -25.96 -9.83
C GLU A 400 6.41 -24.82 -8.90
N ILE A 401 6.86 -25.15 -7.70
CA ILE A 401 7.56 -24.22 -6.79
C ILE A 401 8.89 -23.73 -7.40
N GLY A 402 9.52 -24.51 -8.28
CA GLY A 402 10.82 -24.24 -8.87
C GLY A 402 11.95 -25.06 -8.25
N VAL A 403 11.65 -26.10 -7.47
CA VAL A 403 12.68 -27.02 -6.95
C VAL A 403 13.27 -27.80 -8.12
N GLN A 404 14.58 -27.73 -8.25
CA GLN A 404 15.29 -28.40 -9.34
C GLN A 404 15.19 -29.92 -9.20
N LEU A 405 14.95 -30.59 -10.33
CA LEU A 405 14.81 -32.04 -10.40
C LEU A 405 16.01 -32.82 -9.81
N PRO A 406 17.28 -32.44 -10.04
CA PRO A 406 18.41 -33.10 -9.39
C PRO A 406 18.36 -33.05 -7.87
N ARG A 407 18.04 -31.88 -7.30
CA ARG A 407 17.93 -31.71 -5.85
C ARG A 407 16.80 -32.55 -5.27
N LEU A 408 15.67 -32.63 -5.99
CA LEU A 408 14.54 -33.44 -5.57
C LEU A 408 14.90 -34.95 -5.60
N LEU A 409 15.63 -35.41 -6.62
CA LEU A 409 16.11 -36.79 -6.69
C LEU A 409 17.05 -37.13 -5.52
N GLU A 410 17.97 -36.23 -5.15
CA GLU A 410 18.85 -36.41 -3.98
C GLU A 410 18.06 -36.64 -2.70
N VAL A 411 17.00 -35.87 -2.47
CA VAL A 411 16.13 -36.01 -1.28
C VAL A 411 15.41 -37.36 -1.30
N TYR A 412 14.82 -37.76 -2.43
CA TYR A 412 14.16 -39.07 -2.53
C TYR A 412 15.14 -40.24 -2.36
N ASP A 413 16.34 -40.14 -2.94
CA ASP A 413 17.40 -41.13 -2.78
C ASP A 413 17.83 -41.27 -1.32
N GLN A 414 18.03 -40.14 -0.62
CA GLN A 414 18.35 -40.13 0.80
C GLN A 414 17.22 -40.73 1.65
N LEU A 415 15.96 -40.38 1.36
CA LEU A 415 14.80 -40.95 2.06
C LEU A 415 14.69 -42.46 1.85
N PHE A 416 14.96 -42.94 0.63
CA PHE A 416 14.99 -44.37 0.31
C PHE A 416 16.10 -45.09 1.09
N LYS A 417 17.33 -44.57 1.07
CA LYS A 417 18.49 -45.13 1.78
C LYS A 417 18.34 -45.12 3.30
N THR A 418 17.62 -44.13 3.86
CA THR A 418 17.40 -44.01 5.31
C THR A 418 16.52 -45.13 5.86
N ARG A 419 15.70 -45.79 5.03
CA ARG A 419 14.84 -46.93 5.40
C ARG A 419 13.95 -46.65 6.63
N ASP A 420 13.31 -45.48 6.65
CA ASP A 420 12.46 -45.09 7.76
C ASP A 420 11.29 -46.10 7.95
N PRO A 421 11.11 -46.67 9.16
CA PRO A 421 9.99 -47.57 9.45
C PRO A 421 8.60 -46.94 9.24
N CYS A 422 8.49 -45.61 9.10
CA CYS A 422 7.23 -44.94 8.83
C CYS A 422 6.48 -45.54 7.63
N TRP A 423 7.18 -45.89 6.55
CA TRP A 423 6.55 -46.43 5.33
C TRP A 423 5.90 -47.80 5.55
N GLN A 424 6.46 -48.60 6.47
CA GLN A 424 5.85 -49.85 6.90
C GLN A 424 4.61 -49.59 7.75
N ARG A 425 4.66 -48.59 8.65
CA ARG A 425 3.50 -48.20 9.47
C ARG A 425 2.32 -47.70 8.63
N VAL A 426 2.58 -46.95 7.55
CA VAL A 426 1.53 -46.51 6.60
C VAL A 426 1.15 -47.61 5.60
N LYS A 427 1.67 -48.84 5.76
CA LYS A 427 1.36 -50.02 4.93
C LYS A 427 1.66 -49.85 3.42
N LYS A 428 2.56 -48.93 3.06
CA LYS A 428 3.02 -48.71 1.68
C LYS A 428 4.56 -48.73 1.61
N PRO A 429 5.21 -49.90 1.77
CA PRO A 429 6.68 -50.00 1.82
C PRO A 429 7.38 -49.69 0.49
N LEU A 430 6.66 -49.74 -0.64
CA LEU A 430 7.20 -49.47 -1.98
C LEU A 430 6.93 -48.04 -2.47
N HIS A 431 6.26 -47.21 -1.67
CA HIS A 431 5.80 -45.87 -2.07
C HIS A 431 6.93 -44.97 -2.61
N LEU A 432 8.05 -44.86 -1.89
CA LEU A 432 9.17 -44.02 -2.31
C LEU A 432 9.75 -44.44 -3.66
N VAL A 433 9.74 -45.74 -3.96
CA VAL A 433 10.25 -46.28 -5.23
C VAL A 433 9.31 -45.94 -6.37
N GLU A 434 8.00 -45.97 -6.13
CA GLU A 434 6.99 -45.49 -7.07
C GLU A 434 7.14 -43.98 -7.33
N CYS A 435 7.40 -43.18 -6.29
CA CYS A 435 7.67 -41.73 -6.40
C CYS A 435 8.91 -41.46 -7.28
N ILE A 436 10.02 -42.16 -7.01
CA ILE A 436 11.26 -42.06 -7.80
C ILE A 436 10.99 -42.45 -9.25
N HIS A 437 10.21 -43.51 -9.49
CA HIS A 437 9.85 -43.90 -10.85
C HIS A 437 9.06 -42.81 -11.58
N VAL A 438 8.07 -42.18 -10.93
CA VAL A 438 7.31 -41.06 -11.51
C VAL A 438 8.21 -39.87 -11.82
N LEU A 439 9.08 -39.51 -10.87
CA LEU A 439 10.04 -38.40 -11.01
C LEU A 439 10.95 -38.60 -12.24
N LEU A 440 11.57 -39.77 -12.35
CA LEU A 440 12.49 -40.10 -13.45
C LEU A 440 11.76 -40.33 -14.78
N SER A 441 10.54 -40.89 -14.75
CA SER A 441 9.70 -40.99 -15.95
C SER A 441 9.37 -39.62 -16.52
N GLY A 442 9.10 -38.64 -15.63
CA GLY A 442 8.90 -37.24 -16.02
C GLY A 442 10.12 -36.65 -16.73
N TYR A 443 11.33 -36.95 -16.24
CA TYR A 443 12.58 -36.54 -16.90
C TYR A 443 12.78 -37.18 -18.27
N VAL A 444 12.52 -38.48 -18.38
CA VAL A 444 12.68 -39.21 -19.64
C VAL A 444 11.72 -38.71 -20.72
N ASN A 445 10.49 -38.40 -20.34
CA ASN A 445 9.49 -37.87 -21.27
C ASN A 445 9.77 -36.42 -21.66
N ASP A 446 10.39 -35.64 -20.78
CA ASP A 446 10.74 -34.25 -21.02
C ASP A 446 12.13 -33.91 -20.44
N PRO A 447 13.21 -34.17 -21.21
CA PRO A 447 14.57 -33.88 -20.78
C PRO A 447 14.85 -32.38 -20.60
N SER A 448 13.96 -31.50 -21.06
CA SER A 448 14.12 -30.05 -20.95
C SER A 448 14.04 -29.54 -19.51
N ARG A 449 13.45 -30.35 -18.60
CA ARG A 449 13.36 -30.09 -17.15
C ARG A 449 14.71 -29.97 -16.44
N VAL A 450 15.79 -30.42 -17.08
CA VAL A 450 17.17 -30.25 -16.60
C VAL A 450 17.92 -29.34 -17.56
N PRO A 451 18.67 -28.34 -17.06
CA PRO A 451 19.49 -27.48 -17.90
C PRO A 451 20.45 -28.29 -18.77
N THR A 452 20.60 -27.90 -20.04
CA THR A 452 21.34 -28.66 -21.05
C THR A 452 22.76 -29.03 -20.62
N TYR A 453 23.44 -28.13 -19.89
CA TYR A 453 24.81 -28.34 -19.42
C TYR A 453 24.93 -29.43 -18.33
N ASP A 454 23.87 -29.67 -17.56
CA ASP A 454 23.85 -30.65 -16.48
C ASP A 454 23.25 -32.00 -16.89
N ARG A 455 22.55 -32.07 -18.03
CA ARG A 455 21.83 -33.28 -18.47
C ARG A 455 22.69 -34.53 -18.48
N ARG A 456 23.89 -34.49 -19.07
CA ARG A 456 24.74 -35.68 -19.17
C ARG A 456 25.15 -36.22 -17.79
N ARG A 457 25.56 -35.33 -16.89
CA ARG A 457 25.94 -35.69 -15.52
C ARG A 457 24.73 -36.22 -14.75
N PHE A 458 23.58 -35.58 -14.91
CA PHE A 458 22.34 -36.00 -14.26
C PHE A 458 21.84 -37.37 -14.78
N THR A 459 21.88 -37.62 -16.09
CA THR A 459 21.53 -38.93 -16.67
C THR A 459 22.43 -40.04 -16.12
N ASN A 460 23.74 -39.81 -16.01
CA ASN A 460 24.66 -40.78 -15.39
C ASN A 460 24.27 -41.08 -13.94
N THR A 461 24.00 -40.03 -13.16
CA THR A 461 23.58 -40.18 -11.77
C THR A 461 22.26 -40.96 -11.67
N CYS A 462 21.31 -40.72 -12.57
CA CYS A 462 20.06 -41.48 -12.64
C CYS A 462 20.32 -42.97 -12.95
N LEU A 463 21.21 -43.28 -13.89
CA LEU A 463 21.55 -44.67 -14.25
C LEU A 463 22.21 -45.40 -13.07
N ASP A 464 23.15 -44.75 -12.38
CA ASP A 464 23.81 -45.32 -11.20
C ASP A 464 22.80 -45.57 -10.06
N ASN A 465 21.92 -44.60 -9.78
CA ASN A 465 20.89 -44.73 -8.76
C ASN A 465 19.89 -45.84 -9.10
N ILE A 466 19.44 -45.95 -10.37
CA ILE A 466 18.55 -47.03 -10.82
C ILE A 466 19.19 -48.40 -10.62
N CYS A 467 20.48 -48.55 -10.94
CA CYS A 467 21.20 -49.80 -10.68
C CYS A 467 21.16 -50.15 -9.18
N GLY A 468 21.42 -49.17 -8.30
CA GLY A 468 21.31 -49.33 -6.85
C GLY A 468 19.92 -49.77 -6.40
N TYR A 469 18.88 -49.07 -6.86
CA TYR A 469 17.49 -49.39 -6.54
C TYR A 469 17.09 -50.80 -7.00
N LEU A 470 17.50 -51.21 -8.21
CA LEU A 470 17.19 -52.54 -8.75
C LEU A 470 17.83 -53.67 -7.92
N VAL A 471 19.08 -53.50 -7.46
CA VAL A 471 19.75 -54.47 -6.59
C VAL A 471 18.99 -54.63 -5.26
N GLU A 472 18.59 -53.52 -4.65
CA GLU A 472 17.83 -53.56 -3.40
C GLU A 472 16.45 -54.17 -3.58
N LEU A 473 15.71 -53.80 -4.63
CA LEU A 473 14.38 -54.36 -4.92
C LEU A 473 14.41 -55.87 -5.19
N GLN A 474 15.47 -56.37 -5.84
CA GLN A 474 15.65 -57.81 -6.10
C GLN A 474 15.96 -58.62 -4.85
N SER A 475 16.46 -57.98 -3.79
CA SER A 475 16.74 -58.62 -2.50
C SER A 475 15.49 -58.83 -1.63
N LEU A 476 14.38 -58.16 -1.96
CA LEU A 476 13.12 -58.25 -1.22
C LEU A 476 12.31 -59.50 -1.62
N SER A 477 11.44 -59.95 -0.72
CA SER A 477 10.56 -61.10 -0.97
C SER A 477 9.65 -60.85 -2.19
N PRO A 478 9.59 -61.79 -3.15
CA PRO A 478 8.86 -61.56 -4.40
C PRO A 478 7.35 -61.42 -4.18
N ASN A 479 6.79 -60.34 -4.71
CA ASN A 479 5.34 -60.07 -4.80
C ASN A 479 5.05 -59.51 -6.20
N ALA A 480 3.82 -59.67 -6.71
CA ALA A 480 3.39 -59.20 -8.02
C ALA A 480 3.68 -57.69 -8.22
N ALA A 481 3.32 -56.86 -7.24
CA ALA A 481 3.59 -55.41 -7.29
C ALA A 481 5.08 -55.07 -7.37
N LEU A 482 5.93 -55.83 -6.65
CA LEU A 482 7.38 -55.66 -6.70
C LEU A 482 7.96 -56.03 -8.08
N GLN A 483 7.44 -57.10 -8.71
CA GLN A 483 7.87 -57.51 -10.04
C GLN A 483 7.48 -56.47 -11.11
N ASP A 484 6.30 -55.86 -11.00
CA ASP A 484 5.87 -54.79 -11.90
C ASP A 484 6.76 -53.54 -11.76
N ILE A 485 7.13 -53.16 -10.53
CA ILE A 485 8.06 -52.04 -10.28
C ILE A 485 9.44 -52.35 -10.87
N ILE A 486 9.98 -53.56 -10.66
CA ILE A 486 11.27 -53.95 -11.25
C ILE A 486 11.23 -53.85 -12.78
N ARG A 487 10.14 -54.29 -13.42
CA ARG A 487 9.96 -54.15 -14.88
C ARG A 487 9.93 -52.69 -15.31
N ASN A 488 9.24 -51.84 -14.55
CA ASN A 488 9.16 -50.40 -14.82
C ASN A 488 10.53 -49.73 -14.74
N PHE A 489 11.33 -50.03 -13.72
CA PHE A 489 12.70 -49.50 -13.60
C PHE A 489 13.65 -50.01 -14.69
N LYS A 490 13.53 -51.27 -15.13
CA LYS A 490 14.29 -51.77 -16.29
C LYS A 490 13.91 -51.05 -17.59
N CYS A 491 12.62 -50.76 -17.79
CA CYS A 491 12.15 -49.97 -18.92
C CYS A 491 12.67 -48.52 -18.87
N LEU A 492 12.67 -47.92 -17.67
CA LEU A 492 13.21 -46.59 -17.44
C LEU A 492 14.72 -46.52 -17.71
N GLN A 493 15.49 -47.52 -17.26
CA GLN A 493 16.91 -47.66 -17.55
C GLN A 493 17.17 -47.66 -19.06
N ALA A 494 16.47 -48.52 -19.81
CA ALA A 494 16.61 -48.62 -21.26
C ALA A 494 16.22 -47.33 -22.00
N LYS A 495 15.32 -46.51 -21.44
CA LYS A 495 14.99 -45.19 -22.01
C LYS A 495 16.04 -44.14 -21.67
N LEU A 496 16.59 -44.15 -20.46
CA LEU A 496 17.67 -43.24 -20.05
C LEU A 496 18.97 -43.50 -20.83
N GLU A 497 19.29 -44.76 -21.10
CA GLU A 497 20.44 -45.14 -21.94
C GLU A 497 20.32 -44.61 -23.38
N LYS A 498 19.10 -44.39 -23.89
CA LYS A 498 18.86 -43.78 -25.20
C LYS A 498 18.93 -42.25 -25.19
N LEU A 499 18.80 -41.64 -24.02
CA LEU A 499 18.93 -40.20 -23.80
C LEU A 499 20.37 -39.77 -23.48
N HIS A 500 21.20 -40.74 -23.08
CA HIS A 500 22.65 -40.59 -22.91
C HIS A 500 23.34 -40.46 -24.27
#